data_AF-A0A292R8L9-F1
#
_entry.id   AF-A0A292R8L9-F1
#
_cell.length_a   1.000
_cell.length_b   1.000
_cell.length_c   1.000
_cell.angle_alpha   90.00
_cell.angle_beta   90.00
_cell.angle_gamma   90.00
#
_symmetry.space_group_name_H-M   'P 1'
#
loop_
_entity.id
_entity.type
_entity.pdbx_description
1 polymer ?
#
loop_
_entity_poly.entity_id
_entity_poly.type
_entity_poly.pdbx_seq_one_letter_code
_entity_poly.pdbx_strand_id
1 'polypeptide(L)'
;MENNFNFINFSFFEIDSLTTMKEAVIEVFIQDFQKGKANFIKTPFIISEFIDPSHGGKHDDVFCCWQVSHYPNKIFFISNSGDGRITLCNVLRLKLHCSFYQFALSNDNASPFFLFHHSSKQGITRDVLNYKEDRWQFYAKGPINSIEEIEFYKNRKIRERLNKEILLHYLKKMGISFWDIDKSVTDYFIVKRSV
;
A
#
# COMPACT_ATOMS: atom_id res chain seq x y z
N MET A 1 -12.78 4.48 6.64
CA MET A 1 -12.06 3.30 7.12
C MET A 1 -12.65 2.87 8.44
N GLU A 2 -13.02 1.60 8.56
CA GLU A 2 -13.47 1.04 9.83
C GLU A 2 -12.30 0.77 10.77
N ASN A 3 -12.55 0.80 12.08
CA ASN A 3 -11.54 0.43 13.09
C ASN A 3 -11.31 -1.09 13.18
N ASN A 4 -12.17 -1.88 12.55
CA ASN A 4 -12.21 -3.33 12.69
C ASN A 4 -11.49 -4.02 11.53
N PHE A 5 -10.16 -4.08 11.61
CA PHE A 5 -9.30 -4.86 10.70
C PHE A 5 -8.17 -5.49 11.52
N ASN A 6 -7.69 -6.68 11.15
CA ASN A 6 -6.50 -7.26 11.75
C ASN A 6 -5.23 -6.76 11.06
N PHE A 7 -5.30 -6.61 9.74
CA PHE A 7 -4.21 -6.23 8.86
C PHE A 7 -4.71 -5.46 7.64
N ILE A 8 -4.02 -4.37 7.28
CA ILE A 8 -4.21 -3.67 6.02
C ILE A 8 -2.85 -3.32 5.44
N ASN A 9 -2.71 -3.48 4.13
CA ASN A 9 -1.53 -3.08 3.40
C ASN A 9 -1.96 -2.31 2.14
N PHE A 10 -1.63 -1.03 2.10
CA PHE A 10 -1.97 -0.16 0.99
C PHE A 10 -0.77 0.71 0.59
N SER A 11 -0.83 1.21 -0.64
CA SER A 11 0.16 2.11 -1.19
C SER A 11 -0.50 3.38 -1.71
N PHE A 12 0.28 4.42 -1.92
CA PHE A 12 -0.11 5.52 -2.79
C PHE A 12 1.07 6.00 -3.62
N PHE A 13 0.75 6.46 -4.82
CA PHE A 13 1.68 6.99 -5.81
C PHE A 13 1.55 8.50 -5.85
N GLU A 14 2.67 9.21 -5.93
CA GLU A 14 2.71 10.66 -6.10
C GLU A 14 2.47 11.04 -7.57
N ILE A 15 1.22 10.85 -8.00
CA ILE A 15 0.70 11.17 -9.33
C ILE A 15 -0.76 11.64 -9.19
N ASP A 16 -1.21 12.50 -10.09
CA ASP A 16 -2.52 13.17 -10.06
C ASP A 16 -3.56 12.61 -11.05
N SER A 17 -3.16 11.65 -11.89
CA SER A 17 -3.99 11.11 -12.96
C SER A 17 -4.27 9.62 -12.77
N LEU A 18 -5.51 9.31 -12.39
CA LEU A 18 -6.00 7.92 -12.34
C LEU A 18 -6.04 7.30 -13.74
N THR A 19 -6.31 8.09 -14.77
CA THR A 19 -6.28 7.66 -16.18
C THR A 19 -4.89 7.16 -16.56
N THR A 20 -3.84 7.91 -16.24
CA THR A 20 -2.45 7.52 -16.53
C THR A 20 -2.05 6.28 -15.74
N MET A 21 -2.49 6.17 -14.48
CA MET A 21 -2.32 4.93 -13.69
C MET A 21 -3.00 3.74 -14.38
N LYS A 22 -4.23 3.91 -14.89
CA LYS A 22 -4.99 2.86 -15.57
C LYS A 22 -4.30 2.41 -16.86
N GLU A 23 -3.82 3.35 -17.66
CA GLU A 23 -3.04 3.07 -18.88
C GLU A 23 -1.77 2.28 -18.56
N ALA A 24 -1.01 2.70 -17.55
CA ALA A 24 0.18 1.98 -17.10
C ALA A 24 -0.14 0.55 -16.66
N VAL A 25 -1.25 0.33 -15.95
CA VAL A 25 -1.70 -1.02 -15.56
C VAL A 25 -2.04 -1.88 -16.78
N ILE A 26 -2.73 -1.32 -17.79
CA ILE A 26 -3.03 -2.02 -19.05
C ILE A 26 -1.73 -2.44 -19.74
N GLU A 27 -0.74 -1.55 -19.82
CA GLU A 27 0.55 -1.88 -20.44
C GLU A 27 1.32 -2.96 -19.70
N VAL A 28 1.35 -2.90 -18.36
CA VAL A 28 2.02 -3.94 -17.53
C VAL A 28 1.41 -5.32 -17.80
N PHE A 29 0.10 -5.38 -17.94
CA PHE A 29 -0.64 -6.64 -18.11
C PHE A 29 -1.21 -6.83 -19.52
N ILE A 30 -0.58 -6.24 -20.54
CA ILE A 30 -1.15 -6.17 -21.90
C ILE A 30 -1.52 -7.56 -22.45
N GLN A 31 -0.67 -8.55 -22.21
CA GLN A 31 -0.93 -9.93 -22.66
C GLN A 31 -2.10 -10.57 -21.92
N ASP A 32 -2.29 -10.25 -20.64
CA ASP A 32 -3.39 -10.82 -19.86
C ASP A 32 -4.72 -10.17 -20.26
N PHE A 33 -4.76 -8.86 -20.50
CA PHE A 33 -5.93 -8.19 -21.04
C PHE A 33 -6.30 -8.73 -22.43
N GLN A 34 -5.31 -8.89 -23.33
CA GLN A 34 -5.54 -9.44 -24.67
C GLN A 34 -6.04 -10.90 -24.65
N LYS A 35 -5.60 -11.70 -23.68
CA LYS A 35 -6.02 -13.09 -23.51
C LYS A 35 -7.30 -13.25 -22.65
N GLY A 36 -7.91 -12.15 -22.21
CA GLY A 36 -9.06 -12.17 -21.30
C GLY A 36 -8.77 -12.69 -19.89
N LYS A 37 -7.48 -12.81 -19.52
CA LYS A 37 -7.01 -13.20 -18.19
C LYS A 37 -7.00 -12.05 -17.20
N ALA A 38 -7.03 -10.80 -17.67
CA ALA A 38 -7.19 -9.60 -16.85
C ALA A 38 -8.41 -8.82 -17.34
N ASN A 39 -9.23 -8.32 -16.43
CA ASN A 39 -10.40 -7.51 -16.76
C ASN A 39 -10.61 -6.40 -15.73
N PHE A 40 -11.20 -5.29 -16.18
CA PHE A 40 -11.76 -4.29 -15.28
C PHE A 40 -13.14 -4.74 -14.82
N ILE A 41 -13.34 -4.84 -13.51
CA ILE A 41 -14.64 -5.20 -12.95
C ILE A 41 -15.43 -3.95 -12.55
N LYS A 42 -16.75 -3.99 -12.72
CA LYS A 42 -17.67 -2.85 -12.47
C LYS A 42 -18.31 -2.88 -11.08
N THR A 43 -17.68 -3.55 -10.13
CA THR A 43 -18.19 -3.59 -8.75
C THR A 43 -17.94 -2.26 -8.04
N PRO A 44 -18.80 -1.88 -7.08
CA PRO A 44 -18.51 -0.78 -6.16
C PRO A 44 -17.16 -1.00 -5.47
N PHE A 45 -16.36 0.06 -5.32
CA PHE A 45 -15.17 -0.01 -4.50
C PHE A 45 -15.56 -0.02 -3.02
N ILE A 46 -15.19 -1.09 -2.32
CA ILE A 46 -15.39 -1.26 -0.89
C ILE A 46 -14.04 -1.67 -0.30
N ILE A 47 -13.38 -0.76 0.44
CA ILE A 47 -12.02 -1.01 0.95
C ILE A 47 -11.94 -2.22 1.91
N SER A 48 -13.03 -2.53 2.63
CA SER A 48 -13.12 -3.67 3.53
C SER A 48 -13.09 -5.03 2.81
N GLU A 49 -13.20 -5.07 1.49
CA GLU A 49 -12.97 -6.31 0.71
C GLU A 49 -11.48 -6.62 0.53
N PHE A 50 -10.59 -5.67 0.87
CA PHE A 50 -9.15 -5.77 0.70
C PHE A 50 -8.36 -5.80 2.02
N ILE A 51 -9.03 -5.56 3.16
CA ILE A 51 -8.44 -5.77 4.48
C ILE A 51 -8.35 -7.27 4.77
N ASP A 52 -7.47 -7.64 5.70
CA ASP A 52 -7.21 -9.02 6.09
C ASP A 52 -6.98 -9.96 4.89
N PRO A 53 -6.12 -9.58 3.91
CA PRO A 53 -5.88 -10.37 2.72
C PRO A 53 -5.37 -11.77 3.07
N SER A 54 -5.88 -12.78 2.36
CA SER A 54 -5.50 -14.17 2.54
C SER A 54 -3.99 -14.40 2.36
N HIS A 55 -3.43 -15.30 3.16
CA HIS A 55 -2.03 -15.71 3.08
C HIS A 55 -1.92 -17.10 2.41
N GLY A 56 -1.20 -17.22 1.28
CA GLY A 56 -0.95 -18.49 0.56
C GLY A 56 -1.99 -18.85 -0.52
N GLY A 57 -1.56 -19.36 -1.68
CA GLY A 57 -2.31 -19.25 -2.96
C GLY A 57 -3.39 -20.30 -3.30
N LYS A 58 -4.54 -19.81 -3.79
CA LYS A 58 -5.18 -20.05 -5.11
C LYS A 58 -6.44 -19.16 -5.17
N HIS A 59 -6.24 -17.85 -5.21
CA HIS A 59 -7.30 -16.85 -5.30
C HIS A 59 -7.04 -15.97 -6.51
N ASP A 60 -8.11 -15.42 -7.07
CA ASP A 60 -8.01 -14.41 -8.11
C ASP A 60 -7.16 -13.25 -7.60
N ASP A 61 -6.28 -12.74 -8.45
CA ASP A 61 -5.48 -11.54 -8.18
C ASP A 61 -6.38 -10.31 -8.36
N VAL A 62 -6.70 -9.63 -7.26
CA VAL A 62 -7.58 -8.46 -7.28
C VAL A 62 -6.88 -7.27 -6.64
N PHE A 63 -6.87 -6.15 -7.33
CA PHE A 63 -6.39 -4.89 -6.80
C PHE A 63 -7.22 -3.70 -7.31
N CYS A 64 -7.24 -2.64 -6.51
CA CYS A 64 -7.94 -1.40 -6.80
C CYS A 64 -6.95 -0.23 -6.81
N CYS A 65 -7.11 0.66 -7.78
CA CYS A 65 -6.53 2.00 -7.74
C CYS A 65 -7.65 3.02 -7.60
N TRP A 66 -7.51 4.01 -6.72
CA TRP A 66 -8.55 5.01 -6.52
C TRP A 66 -8.00 6.40 -6.21
N GLN A 67 -8.82 7.41 -6.50
CA GLN A 67 -8.54 8.81 -6.24
C GLN A 67 -9.50 9.37 -5.20
N VAL A 68 -8.98 10.23 -4.33
CA VAL A 68 -9.74 10.89 -3.26
C VAL A 68 -9.65 12.39 -3.47
N SER A 69 -10.80 13.08 -3.40
CA SER A 69 -10.89 14.53 -3.67
C SER A 69 -9.94 15.39 -2.83
N HIS A 70 -9.70 15.02 -1.56
CA HIS A 70 -8.80 15.76 -0.66
C HIS A 70 -7.31 15.47 -0.91
N TYR A 71 -6.98 14.48 -1.75
CA TYR A 71 -5.62 14.08 -2.08
C TYR A 71 -5.42 14.07 -3.61
N PRO A 72 -5.62 15.20 -4.30
CA PRO A 72 -5.71 15.24 -5.77
C PRO A 72 -4.40 14.80 -6.46
N ASN A 73 -3.26 14.92 -5.79
CA ASN A 73 -1.94 14.53 -6.28
C ASN A 73 -1.49 13.12 -5.82
N LYS A 74 -2.45 12.27 -5.42
CA LYS A 74 -2.19 10.91 -4.99
C LYS A 74 -3.19 9.95 -5.60
N ILE A 75 -2.67 8.86 -6.13
CA ILE A 75 -3.48 7.69 -6.49
C ILE A 75 -3.15 6.57 -5.51
N PHE A 76 -4.17 6.12 -4.79
CA PHE A 76 -4.03 5.04 -3.82
C PHE A 76 -4.14 3.69 -4.52
N PHE A 77 -3.56 2.67 -3.91
CA PHE A 77 -3.50 1.30 -4.39
C PHE A 77 -3.69 0.32 -3.23
N ILE A 78 -4.49 -0.71 -3.43
CA ILE A 78 -4.70 -1.78 -2.46
C ILE A 78 -4.95 -3.08 -3.21
N SER A 79 -4.57 -4.20 -2.61
CA SER A 79 -4.73 -5.52 -3.24
C SER A 79 -5.13 -6.57 -2.22
N ASN A 80 -5.71 -7.66 -2.69
CA ASN A 80 -6.02 -8.82 -1.86
C ASN A 80 -4.80 -9.71 -1.56
N SER A 81 -3.58 -9.19 -1.75
CA SER A 81 -2.31 -9.87 -1.45
C SER A 81 -1.71 -9.31 -0.17
N GLY A 82 -1.24 -10.18 0.73
CA GLY A 82 -0.62 -9.77 2.01
C GLY A 82 0.63 -8.89 1.84
N ASP A 83 1.38 -9.08 0.75
CA ASP A 83 2.55 -8.25 0.42
C ASP A 83 2.19 -6.88 -0.17
N GLY A 84 0.89 -6.60 -0.39
CA GLY A 84 0.39 -5.38 -1.03
C GLY A 84 0.91 -5.18 -2.46
N ARG A 85 1.39 -6.26 -3.10
CA ARG A 85 1.97 -6.26 -4.46
C ARG A 85 3.08 -5.24 -4.64
N ILE A 86 4.03 -5.21 -3.70
CA ILE A 86 5.20 -4.33 -3.76
C ILE A 86 5.95 -4.42 -5.10
N THR A 87 6.05 -5.61 -5.70
CA THR A 87 6.67 -5.80 -7.01
C THR A 87 5.90 -5.09 -8.13
N LEU A 88 4.57 -5.22 -8.15
CA LEU A 88 3.73 -4.49 -9.11
C LEU A 88 3.86 -2.98 -8.90
N CYS A 89 3.85 -2.53 -7.64
CA CYS A 89 4.00 -1.12 -7.32
C CYS A 89 5.33 -0.56 -7.85
N ASN A 90 6.42 -1.31 -7.71
CA ASN A 90 7.73 -0.94 -8.27
C ASN A 90 7.74 -0.87 -9.81
N VAL A 91 7.03 -1.79 -10.49
CA VAL A 91 6.89 -1.76 -11.96
C VAL A 91 6.09 -0.53 -12.40
N LEU A 92 4.97 -0.24 -11.72
CA LEU A 92 4.15 0.94 -12.01
C LEU A 92 4.92 2.24 -11.77
N ARG A 93 5.69 2.32 -10.66
CA ARG A 93 6.58 3.45 -10.37
C ARG A 93 7.56 3.73 -11.51
N LEU A 94 8.20 2.68 -12.05
CA LEU A 94 9.14 2.81 -13.16
C LEU A 94 8.46 3.36 -14.42
N LYS A 95 7.27 2.85 -14.75
CA LYS A 95 6.48 3.29 -15.91
C LYS A 95 5.96 4.73 -15.77
N LEU A 96 5.46 5.05 -14.59
CA LEU A 96 4.83 6.34 -14.30
C LEU A 96 5.85 7.43 -13.94
N HIS A 97 7.12 7.08 -13.74
CA HIS A 97 8.18 7.99 -13.32
C HIS A 97 7.77 8.85 -12.10
N CYS A 98 7.16 8.22 -11.09
CA CYS A 98 6.74 8.83 -9.84
C CYS A 98 7.40 8.14 -8.64
N SER A 99 7.18 8.66 -7.44
CA SER A 99 7.50 7.96 -6.19
C SER A 99 6.24 7.22 -5.70
N PHE A 100 6.42 6.20 -4.86
CA PHE A 100 5.31 5.62 -4.11
C PHE A 100 5.72 5.27 -2.69
N TYR A 101 4.71 5.17 -1.84
CA TYR A 101 4.83 4.78 -0.46
C TYR A 101 3.90 3.60 -0.20
N GLN A 102 4.30 2.70 0.68
CA GLN A 102 3.49 1.58 1.13
C GLN A 102 3.49 1.53 2.66
N PHE A 103 2.30 1.30 3.20
CA PHE A 103 2.05 1.23 4.63
C PHE A 103 1.31 -0.08 4.92
N ALA A 104 1.86 -0.88 5.83
CA ALA A 104 1.14 -2.00 6.41
C ALA A 104 0.87 -1.73 7.90
N LEU A 105 -0.40 -1.76 8.29
CA LEU A 105 -0.86 -1.53 9.65
C LEU A 105 -1.57 -2.78 10.16
N SER A 106 -1.43 -3.05 11.46
CA SER A 106 -2.08 -4.18 12.12
C SER A 106 -2.74 -3.78 13.44
N ASN A 107 -3.92 -4.33 13.72
CA ASN A 107 -4.49 -4.37 15.07
C ASN A 107 -4.40 -5.78 15.69
N ASP A 108 -3.83 -6.75 14.96
CA ASP A 108 -3.63 -8.10 15.47
C ASP A 108 -2.55 -8.09 16.57
N ASN A 109 -2.86 -8.75 17.67
CA ASN A 109 -1.94 -8.93 18.80
C ASN A 109 -1.15 -10.24 18.71
N ALA A 110 -1.63 -11.22 17.93
CA ALA A 110 -0.98 -12.52 17.76
C ALA A 110 0.22 -12.41 16.81
N SER A 111 -0.03 -11.93 15.59
CA SER A 111 0.95 -11.82 14.50
C SER A 111 1.04 -10.40 13.92
N PRO A 112 1.38 -9.38 14.74
CA PRO A 112 1.46 -7.99 14.27
C PRO A 112 2.55 -7.82 13.20
N PHE A 113 2.21 -7.06 12.16
CA PHE A 113 3.14 -6.65 11.11
C PHE A 113 2.96 -5.15 10.78
N PHE A 114 4.06 -4.41 10.87
CA PHE A 114 4.12 -2.99 10.55
C PHE A 114 5.18 -2.74 9.49
N LEU A 115 4.81 -2.01 8.43
CA LEU A 115 5.70 -1.67 7.32
C LEU A 115 5.55 -0.19 6.98
N PHE A 116 6.69 0.47 6.83
CA PHE A 116 6.84 1.70 6.07
C PHE A 116 7.83 1.43 4.94
N HIS A 117 7.36 1.56 3.71
CA HIS A 117 8.20 1.51 2.53
C HIS A 117 8.04 2.78 1.70
N HIS A 118 9.14 3.26 1.14
CA HIS A 118 9.16 4.33 0.17
C HIS A 118 10.12 3.97 -0.97
N SER A 119 9.69 4.20 -2.20
CA SER A 119 10.53 4.10 -3.39
C SER A 119 10.45 5.39 -4.17
N SER A 120 11.57 6.11 -4.25
CA SER A 120 11.62 7.39 -4.94
C SER A 120 11.52 7.23 -6.46
N LYS A 121 11.21 8.33 -7.16
CA LYS A 121 11.31 8.40 -8.62
C LYS A 121 12.67 7.91 -9.17
N GLN A 122 13.77 8.14 -8.46
CA GLN A 122 15.13 7.73 -8.84
C GLN A 122 15.44 6.27 -8.48
N GLY A 123 14.54 5.54 -7.82
CA GLY A 123 14.75 4.15 -7.42
C GLY A 123 15.50 3.97 -6.10
N ILE A 124 15.60 5.04 -5.32
CA ILE A 124 16.13 4.94 -3.96
C ILE A 124 15.01 4.40 -3.07
N THR A 125 15.26 3.25 -2.43
CA THR A 125 14.29 2.61 -1.55
C THR A 125 14.62 2.80 -0.08
N ARG A 126 13.58 2.91 0.74
CA ARG A 126 13.62 2.94 2.20
C ARG A 126 12.62 1.92 2.72
N ASP A 127 13.11 0.97 3.50
CA ASP A 127 12.33 -0.11 4.09
C ASP A 127 12.47 -0.06 5.61
N VAL A 128 11.34 0.03 6.33
CA VAL A 128 11.29 -0.08 7.78
C VAL A 128 10.19 -1.05 8.17
N LEU A 129 10.54 -2.11 8.89
CA LEU A 129 9.62 -3.15 9.30
C LEU A 129 9.72 -3.38 10.80
N ASN A 130 8.60 -3.68 11.43
CA ASN A 130 8.56 -4.23 12.77
C ASN A 130 7.46 -5.27 12.85
N TYR A 131 7.82 -6.49 13.23
CA TYR A 131 6.90 -7.61 13.24
C TYR A 131 7.29 -8.61 14.32
N LYS A 132 6.39 -9.55 14.59
CA LYS A 132 6.58 -10.58 15.60
C LYS A 132 6.37 -11.96 14.99
N GLU A 133 7.44 -12.74 14.99
CA GLU A 133 7.38 -14.21 14.83
C GLU A 133 7.49 -14.82 16.23
N ASP A 134 8.57 -15.55 16.55
CA ASP A 134 8.86 -16.00 17.91
C ASP A 134 9.24 -14.84 18.85
N ARG A 135 9.88 -13.82 18.28
CA ARG A 135 10.31 -12.59 18.96
C ARG A 135 10.09 -11.38 18.06
N TRP A 136 10.06 -10.20 18.68
CA TRP A 136 10.00 -8.94 17.94
C TRP A 136 11.26 -8.75 17.10
N GLN A 137 11.07 -8.43 15.83
CA GLN A 137 12.12 -8.14 14.88
C GLN A 137 11.91 -6.74 14.31
N PHE A 138 12.98 -5.95 14.28
CA PHE A 138 12.98 -4.63 13.66
C PHE A 138 14.04 -4.56 12.58
N TYR A 139 13.66 -4.06 11.43
CA TYR A 139 14.51 -3.90 10.27
C TYR A 139 14.39 -2.49 9.73
N ALA A 140 15.52 -1.89 9.35
CA ALA A 140 15.56 -0.59 8.69
C ALA A 140 16.70 -0.57 7.67
N LYS A 141 16.40 -0.29 6.39
CA LYS A 141 17.39 -0.22 5.30
C LYS A 141 17.08 0.94 4.36
N GLY A 142 18.14 1.53 3.80
CA GLY A 142 18.04 2.67 2.89
C GLY A 142 18.08 4.01 3.62
N PRO A 143 18.19 5.12 2.87
CA PRO A 143 18.29 6.45 3.44
C PRO A 143 16.99 6.85 4.14
N ILE A 144 17.13 7.56 5.26
CA ILE A 144 16.00 8.03 6.07
C ILE A 144 15.15 9.00 5.22
N ASN A 145 13.85 8.73 5.17
CA ASN A 145 12.86 9.62 4.59
C ASN A 145 12.54 10.78 5.56
N SER A 146 12.27 11.97 5.03
CA SER A 146 12.04 13.19 5.82
C SER A 146 10.82 13.12 6.75
N ILE A 147 9.89 12.20 6.52
CA ILE A 147 8.73 12.02 7.39
C ILE A 147 9.05 11.20 8.65
N GLU A 148 10.15 10.43 8.63
CA GLU A 148 10.50 9.52 9.72
C GLU A 148 10.97 10.28 10.97
N GLU A 149 10.71 9.69 12.14
CA GLU A 149 11.18 10.16 13.45
C GLU A 149 12.16 9.12 14.02
N ILE A 150 13.45 9.31 13.75
CA ILE A 150 14.48 8.30 14.01
C ILE A 150 14.66 7.96 15.49
N GLU A 151 14.20 8.82 16.40
CA GLU A 151 14.25 8.58 17.84
C GLU A 151 13.36 7.40 18.24
N PHE A 152 12.27 7.13 17.52
CA PHE A 152 11.46 5.93 17.75
C PHE A 152 12.27 4.65 17.52
N TYR A 153 13.15 4.62 16.52
CA TYR A 153 13.97 3.44 16.17
C TYR A 153 15.01 3.10 17.24
N LYS A 154 15.36 4.06 18.10
CA LYS A 154 16.31 3.87 19.20
C LYS A 154 15.66 3.30 20.46
N ASN A 155 14.33 3.12 20.49
CA ASN A 155 13.64 2.61 21.66
C ASN A 155 14.19 1.24 22.11
N ARG A 156 14.36 1.05 23.42
CA ARG A 156 14.83 -0.22 23.98
C ARG A 156 13.86 -1.37 23.70
N LYS A 157 12.55 -1.10 23.71
CA LYS A 157 11.52 -2.09 23.38
C LYS A 157 11.34 -2.15 21.87
N ILE A 158 11.76 -3.24 21.23
CA ILE A 158 11.71 -3.41 19.76
C ILE A 158 10.29 -3.18 19.22
N ARG A 159 9.26 -3.68 19.90
CA ARG A 159 7.84 -3.47 19.54
C ARG A 159 7.40 -2.00 19.44
N GLU A 160 8.14 -1.08 20.08
CA GLU A 160 7.84 0.35 20.08
C GLU A 160 8.64 1.12 19.02
N ARG A 161 9.47 0.44 18.21
CA ARG A 161 10.31 1.09 17.19
C ARG A 161 9.53 1.46 15.92
N LEU A 162 8.55 0.65 15.55
CA LEU A 162 7.55 0.98 14.54
C LEU A 162 6.26 0.28 14.95
N ASN A 163 5.17 1.02 15.04
CA ASN A 163 3.86 0.50 15.40
C ASN A 163 2.78 1.30 14.65
N LYS A 164 1.52 0.93 14.83
CA LYS A 164 0.38 1.61 14.21
C LYS A 164 0.41 3.13 14.42
N GLU A 165 0.64 3.59 15.64
CA GLU A 165 0.60 5.02 15.96
C GLU A 165 1.72 5.81 15.27
N ILE A 166 2.92 5.23 15.16
CA ILE A 166 4.03 5.83 14.42
C ILE A 166 3.71 5.90 12.92
N LEU A 167 3.12 4.85 12.34
CA LEU A 167 2.71 4.86 10.93
C LEU A 167 1.60 5.89 10.66
N LEU A 168 0.61 6.01 11.55
CA LEU A 168 -0.42 7.05 11.49
C LEU A 168 0.20 8.45 11.60
N HIS A 169 1.21 8.62 12.46
CA HIS A 169 1.96 9.87 12.57
C HIS A 169 2.69 10.21 11.25
N TYR A 170 3.30 9.22 10.58
CA TYR A 170 3.95 9.42 9.28
C TYR A 170 2.95 9.79 8.18
N LEU A 171 1.82 9.10 8.09
CA LEU A 171 0.73 9.48 7.17
C LEU A 171 0.26 10.91 7.41
N LYS A 172 0.11 11.32 8.67
CA LYS A 172 -0.29 12.69 9.03
C LYS A 172 0.73 13.73 8.56
N LYS A 173 2.04 13.46 8.68
CA LYS A 173 3.10 14.34 8.14
C LYS A 173 3.03 14.48 6.62
N MET A 174 2.49 13.48 5.93
CA MET A 174 2.23 13.51 4.48
C MET A 174 0.90 14.16 4.12
N GLY A 175 0.17 14.70 5.10
CA GLY A 175 -1.14 15.29 4.92
C GLY A 175 -2.26 14.26 4.71
N ILE A 176 -2.02 12.97 5.01
CA ILE A 176 -2.98 11.89 4.81
C ILE A 176 -3.59 11.48 6.15
N SER A 177 -4.91 11.56 6.23
CA SER A 177 -5.69 10.93 7.28
C SER A 177 -6.08 9.52 6.84
N PHE A 178 -5.54 8.50 7.52
CA PHE A 178 -5.88 7.09 7.27
C PHE A 178 -7.39 6.82 7.30
N TRP A 179 -8.13 7.55 8.14
CA TRP A 179 -9.57 7.37 8.33
C TRP A 179 -10.42 7.87 7.16
N ASP A 180 -9.81 8.64 6.26
CA ASP A 180 -10.48 9.33 5.17
C ASP A 180 -9.99 8.88 3.78
N ILE A 181 -9.06 7.90 3.72
CA ILE A 181 -8.51 7.42 2.44
C ILE A 181 -9.54 6.71 1.56
N ASP A 182 -10.66 6.25 2.11
CA ASP A 182 -11.78 5.61 1.42
C ASP A 182 -13.03 6.48 1.41
N LYS A 183 -12.96 7.71 1.92
CA LYS A 183 -14.05 8.68 1.90
C LYS A 183 -13.85 9.64 0.73
N SER A 184 -14.96 10.19 0.22
CA SER A 184 -14.93 11.18 -0.87
C SER A 184 -14.12 10.71 -2.09
N VAL A 185 -14.20 9.40 -2.39
CA VAL A 185 -13.61 8.79 -3.58
C VAL A 185 -14.26 9.40 -4.82
N THR A 186 -13.45 9.95 -5.71
CA THR A 186 -13.93 10.62 -6.93
C THR A 186 -13.98 9.70 -8.12
N ASP A 187 -13.02 8.78 -8.21
CA ASP A 187 -12.94 7.79 -9.27
C ASP A 187 -12.08 6.60 -8.82
N TYR A 188 -12.30 5.43 -9.42
CA TYR A 188 -11.55 4.21 -9.14
C TYR A 188 -11.61 3.22 -10.30
N PHE A 189 -10.67 2.28 -10.33
CA PHE A 189 -10.81 1.08 -11.14
C PHE A 189 -10.30 -0.15 -10.38
N ILE A 190 -10.96 -1.27 -10.59
CA ILE A 190 -10.59 -2.55 -10.00
C ILE A 190 -10.18 -3.50 -11.11
N VAL A 191 -9.03 -4.14 -10.95
CA VAL A 191 -8.52 -5.17 -11.86
C VAL A 191 -8.68 -6.53 -11.19
N LYS A 192 -9.24 -7.47 -11.93
CA LYS A 192 -9.26 -8.89 -11.59
C LYS A 192 -8.43 -9.67 -12.61
N ARG A 193 -7.45 -10.42 -12.13
CA ARG A 193 -6.58 -11.31 -12.91
C ARG A 193 -6.79 -12.76 -12.48
N SER A 194 -7.06 -13.63 -13.45
CA SER A 194 -7.09 -15.07 -13.23
C SER A 194 -5.66 -15.61 -13.31
N VAL A 195 -5.17 -16.14 -12.19
CA VAL A 195 -3.84 -16.75 -12.06
C VAL A 195 -3.89 -18.24 -12.42
#